data_AF-A0A3N5PVC0-F1
#
_entry.id   AF-A0A3N5PVC0-F1
#
_cell.length_a   1.000
_cell.length_b   1.000
_cell.length_c   1.000
_cell.angle_alpha   90.00
_cell.angle_beta   90.00
_cell.angle_gamma   90.00
#
_symmetry.space_group_name_H-M   'P 1'
#
loop_
_entity.id
_entity.type
_entity.pdbx_description
1 polymer ?
#
loop_
_entity_poly.entity_id
_entity_poly.type
_entity_poly.pdbx_seq_one_letter_code
_entity_poly.pdbx_strand_id
1 'polypeptide(L)'
;MPARRATRAPPRRAAALLGGLSPSEFMRRHWQRRPLLVRQAVPPQLAAPLSRAELFALAARDGVESRVVRRERGSWSLAHGPFARSA
;
A
#
# COMPACT_ATOMS: atom_id res chain seq x y z
N MET A 1 -7.84 10.75 39.72
CA MET A 1 -7.90 9.39 39.15
C MET A 1 -8.14 9.50 37.65
N PRO A 2 -7.16 9.29 36.75
CA PRO A 2 -7.46 9.33 35.32
C PRO A 2 -8.13 8.02 34.90
N ALA A 3 -9.26 8.14 34.20
CA ALA A 3 -10.03 7.02 33.68
C ALA A 3 -9.18 6.21 32.69
N ARG A 4 -9.08 4.90 32.92
CA ARG A 4 -8.42 3.93 32.04
C ARG A 4 -9.08 4.01 30.66
N ARG A 5 -8.35 4.46 29.62
CA ARG A 5 -8.80 4.32 28.23
C ARG A 5 -9.07 2.84 27.97
N ALA A 6 -10.31 2.49 27.66
CA ALA A 6 -10.63 1.15 27.20
C ALA A 6 -9.88 0.93 25.89
N THR A 7 -8.84 0.08 25.93
CA THR A 7 -8.20 -0.43 24.71
C THR A 7 -9.29 -1.17 23.94
N ARG A 8 -9.81 -0.57 22.88
CA ARG A 8 -10.84 -1.19 22.04
C ARG A 8 -10.22 -2.46 21.46
N ALA A 9 -10.71 -3.62 21.91
CA ALA A 9 -10.25 -4.89 21.40
C ALA A 9 -10.42 -4.91 19.86
N PRO A 10 -9.44 -5.43 19.11
CA PRO A 10 -9.55 -5.51 17.66
C PRO A 10 -10.82 -6.28 17.27
N PRO A 11 -11.49 -5.89 16.17
CA PRO A 11 -12.72 -6.52 15.74
C PRO A 11 -12.49 -8.02 15.52
N ARG A 12 -13.43 -8.85 15.96
CA ARG A 12 -13.29 -10.31 15.94
C ARG A 12 -13.66 -10.96 14.59
N ARG A 13 -14.12 -10.16 13.62
CA ARG A 13 -14.59 -10.67 12.33
C ARG A 13 -13.44 -10.83 11.34
N ALA A 14 -13.51 -11.91 10.57
CA ALA A 14 -12.69 -12.15 9.39
C ALA A 14 -12.79 -10.97 8.40
N ALA A 15 -11.66 -10.54 7.85
CA ALA A 15 -11.61 -9.49 6.83
C ALA A 15 -10.97 -10.02 5.53
N ALA A 16 -11.57 -9.69 4.39
CA ALA A 16 -11.06 -10.10 3.07
C ALA A 16 -9.61 -9.64 2.83
N LEU A 17 -9.29 -8.40 3.24
CA LEU A 17 -7.93 -7.85 3.16
C LEU A 17 -6.90 -8.61 4.00
N LEU A 18 -7.35 -9.37 5.01
CA LEU A 18 -6.50 -10.18 5.89
C LEU A 18 -6.56 -11.67 5.56
N GLY A 19 -7.08 -12.04 4.38
CA GLY A 19 -7.22 -13.42 3.95
C GLY A 19 -8.22 -14.24 4.76
N GLY A 20 -9.30 -13.59 5.21
CA GLY A 20 -10.31 -14.24 6.04
C GLY A 20 -9.90 -14.43 7.50
N LEU A 21 -8.73 -13.93 7.89
CA LEU A 21 -8.32 -13.91 9.29
C LEU A 21 -9.00 -12.76 10.03
N SER A 22 -9.29 -12.99 11.32
CA SER A 22 -9.53 -11.86 12.21
C SER A 22 -8.23 -11.05 12.37
N PRO A 23 -8.32 -9.74 12.62
CA PRO A 23 -7.16 -8.92 12.98
C PRO A 23 -6.29 -9.54 14.08
N SER A 24 -6.88 -10.11 15.13
CA SER A 24 -6.13 -10.76 16.21
C SER A 24 -5.30 -11.96 15.73
N GLU A 25 -5.82 -12.75 14.80
CA GLU A 25 -5.09 -13.88 14.22
C GLU A 25 -4.00 -13.42 13.27
N PHE A 26 -4.28 -12.42 12.43
CA PHE A 26 -3.30 -11.82 11.53
C PHE A 26 -2.13 -11.20 12.32
N MET A 27 -2.42 -10.41 13.36
CA MET A 27 -1.42 -9.79 14.22
C MET A 27 -0.54 -10.84 14.92
N ARG A 28 -1.15 -11.93 15.41
CA ARG A 28 -0.40 -13.00 16.09
C ARG A 28 0.45 -13.82 15.12
N ARG A 29 -0.02 -14.12 13.92
CA ARG A 29 0.59 -15.12 13.03
C ARG A 29 1.41 -14.55 11.87
N HIS A 30 1.16 -13.31 11.45
CA HIS A 30 1.72 -12.75 10.20
C HIS A 30 2.35 -11.37 10.37
N TRP A 31 1.69 -10.45 11.08
CA TRP A 31 2.18 -9.08 11.25
C TRP A 31 3.60 -9.06 11.84
N GLN A 32 4.55 -8.45 11.11
CA GLN A 32 5.98 -8.40 11.46
C GLN A 32 6.63 -9.77 11.76
N ARG A 33 6.05 -10.87 11.29
CA ARG A 33 6.56 -12.23 11.52
C ARG A 33 6.86 -12.97 10.22
N ARG A 34 5.88 -13.01 9.31
CA ARG A 34 6.01 -13.73 8.03
C ARG A 34 5.05 -13.16 6.98
N PRO A 35 5.45 -13.16 5.69
CA PRO A 35 4.58 -12.69 4.62
C PRO A 35 3.32 -13.56 4.50
N LEU A 36 2.25 -12.97 3.97
CA LEU A 36 0.99 -13.63 3.64
C LEU A 36 0.52 -13.15 2.27
N LEU A 37 0.36 -14.06 1.32
CA LEU A 37 -0.28 -13.77 0.04
C LEU A 37 -1.79 -13.92 0.17
N VAL A 38 -2.51 -12.79 0.12
CA VAL A 38 -3.97 -12.79 0.13
C VAL A 38 -4.49 -12.67 -1.30
N ARG A 39 -5.05 -13.76 -1.83
CA ARG A 39 -5.66 -13.78 -3.16
C ARG A 39 -7.03 -13.10 -3.11
N GLN A 40 -7.35 -12.30 -4.13
CA GLN A 40 -8.64 -11.58 -4.22
C GLN A 40 -8.95 -10.72 -2.96
N ALA A 41 -7.91 -10.13 -2.35
CA ALA A 41 -8.04 -9.31 -1.15
C ALA A 41 -8.88 -8.05 -1.39
N VAL A 42 -8.70 -7.46 -2.56
CA VAL A 42 -9.35 -6.24 -3.01
C VAL A 42 -10.56 -6.62 -3.87
N PRO A 43 -11.76 -6.08 -3.59
CA PRO A 43 -12.94 -6.35 -4.39
C PRO A 43 -12.76 -5.93 -5.85
N PRO A 44 -13.30 -6.69 -6.83
CA PRO A 44 -13.15 -6.39 -8.26
C PRO A 44 -13.80 -5.07 -8.68
N GLN A 45 -14.72 -4.53 -7.89
CA GLN A 45 -15.35 -3.23 -8.13
C GLN A 45 -14.47 -2.05 -7.71
N LEU A 46 -13.33 -2.28 -7.06
CA LEU A 46 -12.42 -1.20 -6.69
C LEU A 46 -11.65 -0.73 -7.93
N ALA A 47 -12.08 0.38 -8.52
CA ALA A 47 -11.34 1.07 -9.56
C ALA A 47 -10.04 1.66 -9.01
N ALA A 48 -9.01 1.77 -9.87
CA ALA A 48 -7.80 2.50 -9.52
C ALA A 48 -8.17 3.95 -9.15
N PRO A 49 -7.64 4.50 -8.03
CA PRO A 49 -8.03 5.81 -7.54
C PRO A 49 -7.55 6.96 -8.44
N LEU A 50 -6.60 6.69 -9.36
CA LEU A 50 -6.05 7.66 -10.29
C LEU A 50 -5.93 7.00 -11.67
N SER A 51 -6.24 7.77 -12.71
CA SER A 51 -5.87 7.43 -14.07
C SER A 51 -4.35 7.55 -14.28
N ARG A 52 -3.87 7.01 -15.40
CA ARG A 52 -2.47 7.17 -15.81
C ARG A 52 -2.06 8.64 -15.89
N ALA A 53 -2.88 9.48 -16.51
CA ALA A 53 -2.57 10.90 -16.70
C ALA A 53 -2.47 11.64 -15.35
N GLU A 54 -3.37 11.35 -14.41
CA GLU A 54 -3.37 11.94 -13.07
C GLU A 54 -2.15 11.48 -12.26
N LEU A 55 -1.72 10.23 -12.40
CA LEU A 55 -0.49 9.74 -11.75
C LEU A 55 0.76 10.50 -12.22
N PHE A 56 0.90 10.74 -13.54
CA PHE A 56 2.03 11.52 -14.07
C PHE A 56 1.97 12.99 -13.66
N ALA A 57 0.77 13.58 -13.63
CA ALA A 57 0.59 14.94 -13.11
C ALA A 57 0.99 15.03 -11.63
N LEU A 58 0.70 14.00 -10.84
CA LEU A 58 1.10 13.93 -9.43
C LEU A 58 2.63 13.84 -9.30
N ALA A 59 3.29 13.00 -10.10
CA ALA A 59 4.74 12.82 -10.09
C ALA A 59 5.53 14.05 -10.55
N ALA A 60 4.88 15.02 -11.19
CA ALA A 60 5.47 16.30 -11.61
C ALA A 60 5.48 17.38 -10.51
N ARG A 61 4.87 17.13 -9.35
CA ARG A 61 4.74 18.12 -8.27
C ARG A 61 5.95 18.07 -7.33
N ASP A 62 6.50 19.24 -6.99
CA ASP A 62 7.70 19.37 -6.15
C ASP A 62 7.57 18.71 -4.76
N GLY A 63 6.36 18.68 -4.19
CA GLY A 63 6.09 18.05 -2.88
C GLY A 63 5.79 16.56 -2.93
N VAL A 64 5.92 15.91 -4.08
CA VAL A 64 5.61 14.48 -4.26
C VAL A 64 6.89 13.71 -4.51
N GLU A 65 7.25 12.84 -3.57
CA GLU A 65 8.31 11.86 -3.79
C GLU A 65 7.88 10.84 -4.85
N SER A 66 8.63 10.82 -5.94
CA SER A 66 8.42 9.86 -7.03
C SER A 66 9.76 9.38 -7.58
N ARG A 67 9.76 8.20 -8.21
CA ARG A 67 10.95 7.58 -8.78
C ARG A 67 10.60 6.71 -9.97
N VAL A 68 11.50 6.68 -10.95
CA VAL A 68 11.47 5.75 -12.08
C VAL A 68 12.61 4.77 -11.92
N VAL A 69 12.28 3.48 -11.90
CA VAL A 69 13.25 2.38 -11.87
C VAL A 69 13.18 1.66 -13.21
N ARG A 70 14.30 1.57 -13.91
CA ARG A 70 14.36 0.99 -15.26
C ARG A 70 15.44 -0.08 -15.31
N ARG A 71 15.15 -1.19 -16.00
CA ARG A 71 16.12 -2.25 -16.30
C ARG A 71 16.29 -2.36 -17.80
N GLU A 72 17.47 -2.04 -18.30
CA GLU A 72 17.80 -2.13 -19.72
C GLU A 72 19.14 -2.81 -19.91
N ARG A 73 19.19 -3.80 -20.81
CA ARG A 73 20.40 -4.57 -21.14
C ARG A 73 21.14 -5.11 -19.90
N GLY A 74 20.38 -5.54 -18.89
CA GLY A 74 20.92 -6.06 -17.63
C GLY A 74 21.36 -4.99 -16.63
N SER A 75 21.39 -3.72 -17.01
CA SER A 75 21.71 -2.58 -16.12
C SER A 75 20.45 -1.99 -15.50
N TRP A 76 20.58 -1.49 -14.28
CA TRP A 76 19.53 -0.77 -13.57
C TRP A 76 19.84 0.73 -13.53
N SER A 77 18.83 1.55 -13.79
CA SER A 77 18.88 2.99 -13.57
C SER A 77 17.73 3.46 -12.68
N LEU A 78 18.01 4.50 -11.90
CA LEU A 78 17.08 5.14 -10.98
C LEU A 78 17.09 6.64 -11.25
N ALA A 79 15.91 7.20 -11.49
CA ALA A 79 15.71 8.65 -11.54
C ALA A 79 14.71 9.05 -10.46
N HIS A 80 14.95 10.19 -9.82
CA HIS A 80 14.06 10.78 -8.83
C HIS A 80 13.29 11.94 -9.46
N GLY A 81 12.03 12.08 -9.08
CA GLY A 81 11.21 13.21 -9.50
C GLY A 81 11.59 14.51 -8.80
N PRO A 82 10.86 15.60 -9.07
CA PRO A 82 9.68 15.64 -9.93
C PRO A 82 10.03 15.42 -11.41
N PHE A 83 9.11 14.79 -12.16
CA PHE A 83 9.28 14.56 -13.59
C PHE A 83 8.49 15.60 -14.39
N ALA A 84 9.19 16.40 -15.19
CA ALA A 84 8.52 17.29 -16.15
C ALA A 84 7.73 16.45 -17.17
N ARG A 85 6.62 17.00 -17.67
CA ARG A 85 5.68 16.32 -18.57
C ARG A 85 6.30 15.87 -19.92
N SER A 86 7.52 16.31 -20.23
CA SER A 86 8.26 16.02 -21.46
C SER A 86 9.49 15.12 -21.29
N ALA A 87 9.71 14.53 -20.10
CA ALA A 87 10.82 13.62 -19.84
C ALA A 87 10.52 12.16 -20.26
#